data_AF-A0A1M5E3W9-F1
#
_entry.id   AF-A0A1M5E3W9-F1
#
_cell.length_a   1.000
_cell.length_b   1.000
_cell.length_c   1.000
_cell.angle_alpha   90.00
_cell.angle_beta   90.00
_cell.angle_gamma   90.00
#
_symmetry.space_group_name_H-M   'P 1'
#
loop_
_entity.id
_entity.type
_entity.pdbx_description
1 polymer ?
#
loop_
_entity_poly.entity_id
_entity_poly.type
_entity_poly.pdbx_seq_one_letter_code
_entity_poly.pdbx_strand_id
1 'polypeptide(L)'
;MKTIVYLSILFFVNHIFSQTATLKGKVFDGFICSECSFPGVVLILTDKDGNTFYAKTDIDGNYKIENLKNGVYTLKVNATGVREKVYENFIIDSSEQKFEFTFPEPCKESEKLCPKQHTDNIIPIVYGLPNKRTLKKAEKGKIKLGGCDSGFCEKWYCKTHNISF
;
A
#
# COMPACT_ATOMS: atom_id res chain seq x y z
N MET A 1 2.05 58.94 49.35
CA MET A 1 2.13 58.45 47.97
C MET A 1 3.20 57.37 47.88
N LYS A 2 2.81 56.09 47.88
CA LYS A 2 3.70 54.94 47.68
C LYS A 2 3.19 54.22 46.44
N THR A 3 3.81 54.46 45.29
CA THR A 3 3.52 53.73 44.05
C THR A 3 4.32 52.44 44.06
N ILE A 4 3.66 51.36 44.51
CA ILE A 4 4.11 49.99 44.30
C ILE A 4 3.81 49.66 42.83
N VAL A 5 4.86 49.65 42.00
CA VAL A 5 4.78 49.15 40.63
C VAL A 5 4.76 47.63 40.71
N TYR A 6 3.57 47.05 40.53
CA TYR A 6 3.41 45.61 40.35
C TYR A 6 4.14 45.18 39.07
N LEU A 7 5.24 44.46 39.23
CA LEU A 7 5.91 43.75 38.15
C LEU A 7 5.05 42.53 37.80
N SER A 8 4.05 42.72 36.94
CA SER A 8 3.26 41.65 36.34
C SER A 8 4.14 40.88 35.35
N ILE A 9 4.87 39.90 35.87
CA ILE A 9 5.52 38.86 35.07
C ILE A 9 4.41 38.08 34.36
N LEU A 10 4.11 38.46 33.11
CA LEU A 10 3.36 37.62 32.18
C LEU A 10 4.26 36.44 31.84
N PHE A 11 4.13 35.35 32.62
CA PHE A 11 4.60 34.03 32.22
C PHE A 11 3.75 33.63 31.00
N PHE A 12 4.20 34.03 29.80
CA PHE A 12 3.74 33.43 28.55
C PHE A 12 4.14 31.95 28.63
N VAL A 13 3.24 31.13 29.15
CA VAL A 13 3.31 29.68 29.01
C VAL A 13 3.22 29.45 27.50
N ASN A 14 4.39 29.30 26.87
CA ASN A 14 4.48 28.77 25.53
C ASN A 14 3.93 27.34 25.61
N HIS A 15 2.60 27.22 25.43
CA HIS A 15 2.00 25.97 25.05
C HIS A 15 2.60 25.61 23.69
N ILE A 16 3.71 24.87 23.71
CA ILE A 16 4.13 24.06 22.59
C ILE A 16 3.02 23.02 22.45
N PHE A 17 1.93 23.39 21.76
CA PHE A 17 0.94 22.43 21.35
C PHE A 17 1.65 21.52 20.35
N SER A 18 2.16 20.39 20.84
CA SER A 18 2.44 19.25 19.98
C SER A 18 1.07 18.82 19.45
N GLN A 19 0.63 19.43 18.34
CA GLN A 19 -0.59 19.03 17.66
C GLN A 19 -0.36 17.62 17.15
N THR A 20 -0.95 16.65 17.85
CA THR A 20 -0.89 15.26 17.47
C THR A 20 -1.92 14.99 16.38
N ALA A 21 -1.48 14.41 15.27
CA ALA A 21 -2.32 13.91 14.21
C ALA A 21 -2.77 12.47 14.47
N THR A 22 -3.90 12.10 13.88
CA THR A 22 -4.44 10.74 13.85
C THR A 22 -4.63 10.31 12.42
N LEU A 23 -4.05 9.18 12.03
CA LEU A 23 -4.36 8.49 10.77
C LEU A 23 -5.38 7.40 11.05
N LYS A 24 -6.52 7.41 10.34
CA LYS A 24 -7.56 6.38 10.48
C LYS A 24 -8.16 6.02 9.14
N GLY A 25 -8.78 4.85 9.06
CA GLY A 25 -9.52 4.46 7.87
C GLY A 25 -9.91 2.99 7.90
N LYS A 26 -10.19 2.47 6.72
CA LYS A 26 -10.64 1.12 6.47
C LYS A 26 -9.86 0.51 5.30
N VAL A 27 -9.48 -0.75 5.46
CA VAL A 27 -8.87 -1.56 4.39
C VAL A 27 -9.91 -2.52 3.83
N PHE A 28 -10.06 -2.51 2.51
CA PHE A 28 -10.96 -3.40 1.79
C PHE A 28 -10.23 -4.60 1.20
N ASP A 29 -10.88 -5.76 1.14
CA ASP A 29 -10.30 -7.02 0.68
C ASP A 29 -10.31 -7.10 -0.85
N GLY A 30 -9.13 -6.90 -1.46
CA GLY A 30 -8.99 -6.95 -2.91
C GLY A 30 -9.10 -8.34 -3.55
N PHE A 31 -9.10 -9.41 -2.76
CA PHE A 31 -9.29 -10.77 -3.28
C PHE A 31 -10.77 -11.14 -3.41
N ILE A 32 -11.59 -10.72 -2.44
CA ILE A 32 -13.00 -11.12 -2.37
C ILE A 32 -13.89 -10.10 -3.06
N CYS A 33 -13.89 -8.85 -2.60
CA CYS A 33 -14.70 -7.77 -3.19
C CYS A 33 -14.20 -6.40 -2.74
N SER A 34 -14.29 -5.39 -3.61
CA SER A 34 -13.76 -4.03 -3.36
C SER A 34 -14.41 -3.28 -2.18
N GLU A 35 -15.51 -3.79 -1.63
CA GLU A 35 -16.24 -3.21 -0.50
C GLU A 35 -16.17 -4.10 0.77
N CYS A 36 -15.56 -5.28 0.66
CA CYS A 36 -15.45 -6.25 1.75
C CYS A 36 -14.43 -5.77 2.79
N SER A 37 -14.71 -5.91 4.08
CA SER A 37 -13.75 -5.63 5.15
C SER A 37 -12.54 -6.58 5.09
N PHE A 38 -11.31 -6.06 5.25
CA PHE A 38 -10.11 -6.90 5.32
C PHE A 38 -9.48 -6.90 6.72
N PRO A 39 -9.78 -7.91 7.56
CA PRO A 39 -9.24 -8.00 8.91
C PRO A 39 -7.80 -8.48 8.95
N GLY A 40 -7.05 -8.00 9.95
CA GLY A 40 -5.71 -8.47 10.26
C GLY A 40 -4.57 -7.94 9.39
N VAL A 41 -4.83 -6.97 8.52
CA VAL A 41 -3.82 -6.23 7.76
C VAL A 41 -3.00 -5.38 8.71
N VAL A 42 -1.67 -5.45 8.61
CA VAL A 42 -0.72 -4.70 9.42
C VAL A 42 -0.24 -3.47 8.65
N LEU A 43 -0.36 -2.31 9.27
CA LEU A 43 0.15 -1.03 8.78
C LEU A 43 1.33 -0.61 9.65
N ILE A 44 2.44 -0.26 9.01
CA ILE A 44 3.66 0.21 9.65
C ILE A 44 4.01 1.58 9.05
N LEU A 45 3.89 2.62 9.86
CA LEU A 45 4.22 3.98 9.46
C LEU A 45 5.59 4.34 10.05
N THR A 46 6.54 4.76 9.21
CA THR A 46 7.90 5.13 9.65
C THR A 46 8.17 6.59 9.34
N ASP A 47 8.58 7.39 10.33
CA ASP A 47 8.95 8.79 10.11
C ASP A 47 10.39 8.95 9.63
N LYS A 48 10.77 10.18 9.27
CA LYS A 48 12.13 10.52 8.81
C LYS A 48 13.23 10.27 9.87
N ASP A 49 12.87 10.22 11.14
CA ASP A 49 13.79 10.02 12.26
C ASP A 49 13.90 8.52 12.62
N GLY A 50 13.18 7.65 11.90
CA GLY A 50 13.18 6.20 12.07
C GLY A 50 12.17 5.67 13.10
N ASN A 51 11.31 6.52 13.67
CA ASN A 51 10.28 6.07 14.60
C ASN A 51 9.17 5.34 13.85
N THR A 52 8.75 4.20 14.38
CA THR A 52 7.72 3.34 13.78
C THR A 52 6.43 3.33 14.59
N PHE A 53 5.31 3.45 13.90
CA PHE A 53 3.96 3.36 14.46
C PHE A 53 3.22 2.21 13.79
N TYR A 54 2.38 1.51 14.55
CA TYR A 54 1.74 0.28 14.10
C TYR A 54 0.23 0.36 14.26
N ALA A 55 -0.49 -0.19 13.29
CA ALA A 55 -1.89 -0.55 13.45
C ALA A 55 -2.16 -1.91 12.80
N LYS A 56 -3.19 -2.58 13.28
CA LYS A 56 -3.73 -3.79 12.67
C LYS A 56 -5.22 -3.58 12.45
N THR A 57 -5.73 -3.97 11.28
CA THR A 57 -7.15 -3.83 11.00
C THR A 57 -8.00 -4.78 11.85
N ASP A 58 -9.12 -4.27 12.35
CA ASP A 58 -10.12 -5.03 13.10
C ASP A 58 -10.99 -5.92 12.19
N ILE A 59 -12.02 -6.56 12.77
CA ILE A 59 -12.95 -7.43 12.03
C ILE A 59 -13.69 -6.71 10.90
N ASP A 60 -13.91 -5.40 11.07
CA ASP A 60 -14.57 -4.53 10.12
C ASP A 60 -13.58 -3.85 9.17
N GLY A 61 -12.30 -4.23 9.20
CA GLY A 61 -11.24 -3.68 8.36
C GLY A 61 -10.77 -2.30 8.80
N ASN A 62 -11.23 -1.76 9.92
CA ASN A 62 -10.87 -0.42 10.38
C ASN A 62 -9.51 -0.41 11.09
N TYR A 63 -8.80 0.70 10.99
CA TYR A 63 -7.54 0.93 11.69
C TYR A 63 -7.43 2.38 12.19
N LYS A 64 -6.59 2.59 13.20
CA LYS A 64 -6.28 3.90 13.79
C LYS A 64 -4.84 3.94 14.29
N ILE A 65 -4.12 5.01 13.97
CA ILE A 65 -2.78 5.34 14.49
C ILE A 65 -2.84 6.76 15.04
N GLU A 66 -2.54 6.93 16.32
CA GLU A 66 -2.62 8.20 17.04
C GLU A 66 -1.23 8.74 17.41
N ASN A 67 -1.17 9.95 17.95
CA ASN A 67 0.06 10.60 18.42
C ASN A 67 1.11 10.80 17.32
N LEU A 68 0.65 11.02 16.10
CA LEU A 68 1.51 11.32 14.96
C LEU A 68 1.86 12.81 14.95
N LYS A 69 2.98 13.17 14.33
CA LYS A 69 3.28 14.58 14.02
C LYS A 69 2.91 14.82 12.57
N ASN A 70 2.60 16.06 12.22
CA ASN A 70 2.51 16.41 10.81
C ASN A 70 3.90 16.25 10.17
N GLY A 71 3.97 15.60 9.02
CA GLY A 71 5.23 15.28 8.37
C GLY A 71 5.11 14.23 7.26
N VAL A 72 6.26 13.84 6.74
CA VAL A 72 6.41 12.83 5.70
C VAL A 72 6.79 11.50 6.33
N TYR A 73 6.14 10.44 5.88
CA TYR A 73 6.29 9.07 6.36
C TYR A 73 6.48 8.09 5.20
N THR A 74 6.97 6.90 5.50
CA THR A 74 6.82 5.71 4.64
C THR A 74 5.76 4.81 5.29
N LEU A 75 4.70 4.48 4.54
CA LEU A 75 3.66 3.55 4.99
C LEU A 75 3.88 2.17 4.33
N LYS A 76 4.12 1.15 5.14
CA LYS A 76 4.18 -0.25 4.69
C LYS A 76 2.91 -0.98 5.11
N VAL A 77 2.33 -1.73 4.19
CA VAL A 77 1.13 -2.54 4.40
C VAL A 77 1.44 -4.00 4.13
N ASN A 78 1.08 -4.87 5.07
CA ASN A 78 1.37 -6.30 5.02
C ASN A 78 0.14 -7.12 5.45
N ALA A 79 -0.09 -8.23 4.76
CA ALA A 79 -0.99 -9.29 5.20
C ALA A 79 -0.39 -10.65 4.84
N THR A 80 -0.71 -11.68 5.62
CA THR A 80 -0.21 -13.04 5.40
C THR A 80 -0.53 -13.54 4.01
N GLY A 81 0.50 -13.97 3.26
CA GLY A 81 0.35 -14.51 1.91
C GLY A 81 0.17 -13.45 0.81
N VAL A 82 0.23 -12.16 1.16
CA VAL A 82 0.10 -11.04 0.23
C VAL A 82 1.45 -10.34 0.08
N ARG A 83 1.79 -9.91 -1.15
CA ARG A 83 2.96 -9.06 -1.37
C ARG A 83 2.76 -7.73 -0.63
N GLU A 84 3.77 -7.32 0.14
CA GLU A 84 3.74 -6.02 0.82
C GLU A 84 3.60 -4.86 -0.17
N LYS A 85 2.91 -3.80 0.28
CA LYS A 85 2.79 -2.54 -0.45
C LYS A 85 3.46 -1.44 0.35
N VAL A 86 4.25 -0.61 -0.33
CA VAL A 86 4.94 0.54 0.27
C VAL A 86 4.45 1.81 -0.41
N TYR A 87 4.01 2.77 0.40
CA TYR A 87 3.73 4.14 -0.01
C TYR A 87 4.85 5.03 0.50
N GLU A 88 5.72 5.45 -0.41
CA GLU A 88 6.77 6.43 -0.13
C GLU A 88 6.20 7.84 -0.10
N ASN A 89 6.82 8.71 0.70
CA ASN A 89 6.42 10.11 0.85
C ASN A 89 4.94 10.29 1.23
N PHE A 90 4.44 9.44 2.14
CA PHE A 90 3.09 9.53 2.69
C PHE A 90 3.00 10.74 3.62
N ILE A 91 2.22 11.75 3.25
CA ILE A 91 2.14 13.02 3.98
C ILE A 91 0.98 12.97 4.99
N ILE A 92 1.29 13.33 6.24
CA ILE A 92 0.32 13.63 7.28
C ILE A 92 0.35 15.13 7.56
N ASP A 93 -0.75 15.82 7.27
CA ASP A 93 -0.85 17.28 7.40
C ASP A 93 -2.14 17.76 8.10
N SER A 94 -3.07 16.85 8.39
CA SER A 94 -4.29 17.13 9.14
C SER A 94 -4.26 16.49 10.53
N SER A 95 -4.90 17.14 11.50
CA SER A 95 -5.07 16.59 12.86
C SER A 95 -5.81 15.25 12.86
N GLU A 96 -6.68 15.05 11.87
CA GLU A 96 -7.36 13.80 11.61
C GLU A 96 -7.33 13.52 10.11
N GLN A 97 -6.52 12.54 9.70
CA GLN A 97 -6.36 12.14 8.32
C GLN A 97 -7.07 10.82 8.08
N LYS A 98 -7.93 10.81 7.06
CA LYS A 98 -8.65 9.62 6.63
C LYS A 98 -7.96 9.01 5.41
N PHE A 99 -7.59 7.73 5.48
CA PHE A 99 -7.03 6.98 4.35
C PHE A 99 -7.67 5.60 4.25
N GLU A 100 -8.50 5.41 3.23
CA GLU A 100 -9.16 4.13 2.93
C GLU A 100 -8.63 3.58 1.62
N PHE A 101 -8.38 2.27 1.54
CA PHE A 101 -7.80 1.66 0.35
C PHE A 101 -8.12 0.16 0.26
N THR A 102 -8.06 -0.39 -0.95
CA THR A 102 -8.19 -1.83 -1.19
C THR A 102 -6.80 -2.48 -1.19
N PHE A 103 -6.66 -3.61 -0.50
CA PHE A 103 -5.42 -4.37 -0.42
C PHE A 103 -5.69 -5.88 -0.56
N PRO A 104 -4.90 -6.63 -1.36
CA PRO A 104 -4.02 -6.10 -2.41
C PRO A 104 -4.82 -5.24 -3.40
N GLU A 105 -4.14 -4.38 -4.15
CA GLU A 105 -4.80 -3.65 -5.23
C GLU A 105 -5.42 -4.67 -6.20
N PRO A 106 -6.69 -4.48 -6.60
CA PRO A 106 -7.34 -5.38 -7.52
C PRO A 106 -6.52 -5.46 -8.79
N CYS A 107 -6.46 -6.66 -9.35
CA CYS A 107 -5.77 -6.88 -10.60
C CYS A 107 -6.31 -5.96 -11.70
N LYS A 108 -5.43 -5.19 -12.35
CA LYS A 108 -5.75 -4.56 -13.62
C LYS A 108 -5.36 -5.52 -14.74
N GLU A 109 -6.35 -6.14 -15.38
CA GLU A 109 -6.09 -7.01 -16.53
C GLU A 109 -5.33 -6.27 -17.61
N SER A 110 -4.31 -6.92 -18.16
CA SER A 110 -3.54 -6.38 -19.28
C SER A 110 -4.27 -6.71 -20.58
N GLU A 111 -4.54 -5.70 -21.40
CA GLU A 111 -4.99 -5.93 -22.76
C GLU A 111 -3.92 -6.72 -23.52
N LYS A 112 -4.34 -7.58 -24.44
CA LYS A 112 -3.43 -8.35 -25.30
C LYS A 112 -2.87 -7.47 -26.43
N LEU A 113 -2.32 -6.32 -26.08
CA LEU A 113 -1.68 -5.35 -26.95
C LEU A 113 -0.27 -5.10 -26.44
N CYS A 114 0.73 -5.45 -27.25
CA CYS A 114 2.11 -5.19 -26.92
C CYS A 114 2.33 -3.67 -26.75
N PRO A 115 3.17 -3.22 -25.79
CA PRO A 115 3.57 -1.81 -25.66
C PRO A 115 4.19 -1.19 -26.94
N LYS A 116 4.55 -2.03 -27.92
CA LYS A 116 5.01 -1.64 -29.26
C LYS A 116 3.89 -1.66 -30.32
N GLN A 117 2.63 -1.60 -29.87
CA GLN A 117 1.41 -1.45 -30.67
C GLN A 117 1.17 -2.56 -31.70
N HIS A 118 1.22 -3.82 -31.26
CA HIS A 118 0.82 -4.97 -32.08
C HIS A 118 0.21 -6.08 -31.22
N THR A 119 -0.47 -7.03 -31.85
CA THR A 119 -1.20 -8.12 -31.18
C THR A 119 -0.67 -9.52 -31.52
N ASP A 120 0.29 -9.61 -32.46
CA ASP A 120 0.88 -10.87 -32.87
C ASP A 120 1.98 -11.34 -31.90
N ASN A 121 2.28 -12.64 -31.93
CA ASN A 121 3.37 -13.21 -31.14
C ASN A 121 3.27 -12.97 -29.62
N ILE A 122 2.07 -12.70 -29.11
CA ILE A 122 1.77 -12.55 -27.69
C ILE A 122 1.20 -13.85 -27.12
N ILE A 123 1.82 -14.36 -26.06
CA ILE A 123 1.43 -15.59 -25.35
C ILE A 123 1.18 -15.29 -23.86
N PRO A 124 0.31 -16.05 -23.17
CA PRO A 124 0.05 -15.81 -21.76
C PRO A 124 1.24 -16.24 -20.89
N ILE A 125 1.41 -15.54 -19.78
CA ILE A 125 2.33 -15.91 -18.71
C ILE A 125 1.56 -16.73 -17.68
N VAL A 126 2.07 -17.92 -17.35
CA VAL A 126 1.47 -18.80 -16.35
C VAL A 126 2.34 -18.78 -15.10
N TYR A 127 1.77 -18.33 -13.98
CA TYR A 127 2.42 -18.27 -12.67
C TYR A 127 2.15 -19.52 -11.83
N GLY A 128 2.96 -19.70 -10.78
CA GLY A 128 2.85 -20.83 -9.86
C GLY A 128 3.68 -22.06 -10.26
N LEU A 129 3.58 -23.13 -9.47
CA LEU A 129 4.36 -24.34 -9.69
C LEU A 129 3.87 -25.09 -10.95
N PRO A 130 4.70 -25.23 -12.00
CA PRO A 130 4.26 -25.85 -13.24
C PRO A 130 4.10 -27.35 -13.09
N ASN A 131 3.00 -27.89 -13.61
CA ASN A 131 2.82 -29.34 -13.77
C ASN A 131 3.36 -29.80 -15.15
N LYS A 132 3.40 -31.12 -15.38
CA LYS A 132 3.89 -31.72 -16.64
C LYS A 132 3.20 -31.17 -17.90
N ARG A 133 1.92 -30.82 -17.82
CA ARG A 133 1.16 -30.25 -18.95
C ARG A 133 1.60 -28.82 -19.23
N THR A 134 1.78 -28.02 -18.19
CA THR A 134 2.23 -26.63 -18.28
C THR A 134 3.67 -26.57 -18.81
N LEU A 135 4.56 -27.43 -18.34
CA LEU A 135 5.94 -27.56 -18.86
C LEU A 135 5.96 -27.85 -20.37
N LYS A 136 5.19 -28.84 -20.83
CA LYS A 136 5.08 -29.16 -22.27
C LYS A 136 4.52 -28.01 -23.11
N LYS A 137 3.64 -27.17 -22.55
CA LYS A 137 3.14 -25.98 -23.26
C LYS A 137 4.22 -24.90 -23.38
N ALA A 138 5.05 -24.74 -22.34
CA ALA A 138 6.15 -23.79 -22.33
C ALA A 138 7.26 -24.20 -23.32
N GLU A 139 7.64 -25.48 -23.35
CA GLU A 139 8.60 -26.05 -24.32
C GLU A 139 8.15 -25.80 -25.77
N LYS A 140 6.83 -25.85 -26.02
CA LYS A 140 6.22 -25.57 -27.33
C LYS A 140 6.06 -24.07 -27.63
N GLY A 141 6.54 -23.18 -26.76
CA GLY A 141 6.42 -21.73 -26.91
C GLY A 141 4.99 -21.20 -26.89
N LYS A 142 4.03 -21.97 -26.33
CA LYS A 142 2.61 -21.60 -26.28
C LYS A 142 2.26 -20.73 -25.07
N ILE A 143 3.10 -20.78 -24.03
CA ILE A 143 3.00 -20.00 -22.80
C ILE A 143 4.42 -19.62 -22.38
N LYS A 144 4.55 -18.60 -21.55
CA LYS A 144 5.77 -18.33 -20.79
C LYS A 144 5.54 -18.72 -19.34
N LEU A 145 6.48 -19.45 -18.73
CA LEU A 145 6.43 -19.68 -17.29
C LEU A 145 6.85 -18.41 -16.58
N GLY A 146 5.99 -17.95 -15.67
CA GLY A 146 6.31 -16.90 -14.71
C GLY A 146 6.95 -17.47 -13.45
N GLY A 147 7.10 -16.62 -12.44
CA GLY A 147 7.51 -17.04 -11.11
C GLY A 147 6.32 -17.32 -10.18
N CYS A 148 6.52 -17.10 -8.89
CA CYS A 148 5.45 -17.02 -7.91
C CYS A 148 4.91 -15.58 -7.90
N ASP A 149 3.75 -15.36 -8.50
CA ASP A 149 3.03 -14.10 -8.40
C ASP A 149 1.66 -14.36 -7.78
N SER A 150 1.35 -13.64 -6.71
CA SER A 150 0.05 -13.70 -6.01
C SER A 150 -1.00 -12.83 -6.69
N GLY A 151 -0.60 -12.00 -7.66
CA GLY A 151 -1.53 -11.30 -8.53
C GLY A 151 -2.20 -12.29 -9.46
N PHE A 152 -3.49 -12.55 -9.24
CA PHE A 152 -4.34 -13.41 -10.08
C PHE A 152 -4.65 -12.79 -11.46
N CYS A 153 -3.69 -12.08 -12.03
CA CYS A 153 -3.83 -11.36 -13.29
C CYS A 153 -3.37 -12.19 -14.47
N GLU A 154 -4.15 -12.17 -15.55
CA GLU A 154 -3.60 -12.51 -16.86
C GLU A 154 -2.56 -11.46 -17.25
N LYS A 155 -1.34 -11.95 -17.50
CA LYS A 155 -0.22 -11.18 -18.01
C LYS A 155 0.26 -11.79 -19.30
N TRP A 156 0.81 -10.95 -20.16
CA TRP A 156 1.18 -11.30 -21.52
C TRP A 156 2.68 -11.21 -21.70
N TYR A 157 3.19 -12.04 -22.60
CA TYR A 157 4.57 -11.99 -23.04
C TYR A 157 4.63 -11.85 -24.56
N CYS A 158 5.27 -10.78 -25.01
CA CYS A 158 5.55 -10.56 -26.42
C CYS A 158 6.85 -11.29 -26.81
N LYS A 159 6.75 -12.31 -27.67
CA LYS A 159 7.92 -13.03 -28.18
C LYS A 159 8.79 -12.16 -29.07
N THR A 160 8.19 -11.27 -29.88
CA THR A 160 8.90 -10.38 -30.82
C THR A 160 9.84 -9.42 -30.11
N HIS A 161 9.41 -8.85 -29.00
CA HIS A 161 10.16 -7.81 -28.26
C HIS A 161 10.80 -8.32 -26.97
N ASN A 162 10.57 -9.59 -26.58
CA ASN A 162 11.05 -10.16 -25.32
C ASN A 162 10.64 -9.33 -24.09
N ILE A 163 9.37 -8.92 -24.02
CA ILE A 163 8.82 -8.12 -22.91
C ILE A 163 7.59 -8.80 -22.30
N SER A 164 7.51 -8.75 -20.97
CA SER A 164 6.32 -9.12 -20.20
C SER A 164 5.55 -7.87 -19.82
N PHE A 165 4.22 -7.91 -19.89
CA PHE A 165 3.33 -6.80 -19.59
C PHE A 165 1.99 -7.32 -19.04
#